data_AF-A0A660XN97-F1
#
_entry.id   AF-A0A660XN97-F1
#
_cell.length_a   1.000
_cell.length_b   1.000
_cell.length_c   1.000
_cell.angle_alpha   90.00
_cell.angle_beta   90.00
_cell.angle_gamma   90.00
#
_symmetry.space_group_name_H-M   'P 1'
#
loop_
_entity.id
_entity.type
_entity.pdbx_description
1 polymer ?
#
loop_
_entity_poly.entity_id
_entity_poly.type
_entity_poly.pdbx_seq_one_letter_code
_entity_poly.pdbx_strand_id
1 'polypeptide(L)'
;PIDRIELFFKNRYRFFADYPELTKVMFSEEAFQYDPRLSEKILQIMHQHRKILLDIMKNAQQQDLIRKDIEVDHLFHLVIGSMRLMVDRWCFSNFSFDIYTEGMKLWKSVKKIL
;
A
#
# COMPACT_ATOMS: atom_id res chain seq x y z
N PRO A 1 8.66 8.35 12.71
CA PRO A 1 7.34 7.81 12.26
C PRO A 1 7.25 7.57 10.75
N ILE A 2 7.63 8.55 9.94
CA ILE A 2 7.69 8.44 8.47
C ILE A 2 8.57 7.27 8.00
N ASP A 3 9.72 7.02 8.63
CA ASP A 3 10.59 5.90 8.24
C ASP A 3 9.92 4.53 8.43
N ARG A 4 8.95 4.43 9.35
CA ARG A 4 8.15 3.21 9.53
C ARG A 4 7.14 3.02 8.39
N ILE A 5 6.57 4.13 7.88
CA ILE A 5 5.73 4.09 6.66
C ILE A 5 6.61 3.70 5.47
N GLU A 6 7.80 4.29 5.33
CA GLU A 6 8.75 3.94 4.27
C GLU A 6 9.18 2.46 4.34
N LEU A 7 9.43 1.94 5.55
CA LEU A 7 9.77 0.53 5.76
C LEU A 7 8.61 -0.39 5.35
N PHE A 8 7.35 -0.01 5.66
CA PHE A 8 6.18 -0.74 5.19
C PHE A 8 6.19 -0.83 3.65
N PHE A 9 6.38 0.30 2.97
CA PHE A 9 6.44 0.35 1.50
C PHE A 9 7.56 -0.51 0.92
N LYS A 10 8.78 -0.39 1.46
CA LYS A 10 9.94 -1.21 1.05
C LYS A 10 9.62 -2.69 1.17
N ASN A 11 9.06 -3.11 2.32
CA ASN A 11 8.75 -4.51 2.58
C ASN A 11 7.65 -5.05 1.65
N ARG A 12 6.63 -4.23 1.34
CA ARG A 12 5.56 -4.66 0.43
C ARG A 12 6.03 -4.72 -1.02
N TYR A 13 6.73 -3.71 -1.53
CA TYR A 13 7.26 -3.76 -2.89
C TYR A 13 8.29 -4.87 -3.07
N ARG A 14 9.14 -5.12 -2.07
CA ARG A 14 10.05 -6.28 -2.06
C ARG A 14 9.26 -7.58 -2.17
N PHE A 15 8.25 -7.77 -1.31
CA PHE A 15 7.39 -8.95 -1.36
C PHE A 15 6.73 -9.13 -2.73
N PHE A 16 6.23 -8.05 -3.34
CA PHE A 16 5.63 -8.14 -4.67
C PHE A 16 6.63 -8.57 -5.74
N ALA A 17 7.82 -7.96 -5.74
CA ALA A 17 8.89 -8.32 -6.65
C ALA A 17 9.35 -9.78 -6.47
N ASP A 18 9.45 -10.26 -5.22
CA ASP A 18 9.89 -11.61 -4.89
C ASP A 18 8.82 -12.67 -5.22
N TYR A 19 7.53 -12.30 -5.23
CA TYR A 19 6.40 -13.21 -5.50
C TYR A 19 5.39 -12.63 -6.52
N PRO A 20 5.73 -12.50 -7.82
CA PRO A 20 4.86 -11.89 -8.81
C PRO A 20 3.53 -12.61 -9.01
N GLU A 21 3.55 -13.96 -9.11
CA GLU A 21 2.33 -14.75 -9.32
C GLU A 21 1.37 -14.66 -8.12
N LEU A 22 1.91 -14.73 -6.90
CA LEU A 22 1.12 -14.54 -5.70
C LEU A 22 0.55 -13.13 -5.63
N THR A 23 1.33 -12.12 -6.05
CA THR A 23 0.85 -10.74 -6.14
C THR A 23 -0.33 -10.64 -7.11
N LYS A 24 -0.23 -11.21 -8.31
CA LYS A 24 -1.32 -11.23 -9.28
C LYS A 24 -2.57 -11.90 -8.72
N VAL A 25 -2.43 -13.01 -7.99
CA VAL A 25 -3.54 -13.64 -7.27
C VAL A 25 -4.14 -12.67 -6.26
N MET A 26 -3.36 -12.11 -5.34
CA MET A 26 -3.87 -11.21 -4.29
C MET A 26 -4.60 -9.98 -4.83
N PHE A 27 -4.16 -9.42 -5.97
CA PHE A 27 -4.77 -8.25 -6.59
C PHE A 27 -5.89 -8.59 -7.58
N SER A 28 -6.27 -9.87 -7.72
CA SER A 28 -7.44 -10.31 -8.48
C SER A 28 -8.74 -10.26 -7.65
N GLU A 29 -8.90 -9.23 -6.80
CA GLU A 29 -9.96 -9.15 -5.78
C GLU A 29 -11.39 -9.19 -6.37
N GLU A 30 -11.58 -8.67 -7.59
CA GLU A 30 -12.85 -8.75 -8.32
C GLU A 30 -13.31 -10.19 -8.58
N ALA A 31 -12.38 -11.13 -8.73
CA ALA A 31 -12.68 -12.55 -8.88
C ALA A 31 -13.06 -13.21 -7.55
N PHE A 32 -12.64 -12.65 -6.42
CA PHE A 32 -12.84 -13.20 -5.08
C PHE A 32 -14.05 -12.64 -4.34
N GLN A 33 -14.59 -11.50 -4.78
CA GLN A 33 -15.68 -10.82 -4.08
C GLN A 33 -16.94 -11.68 -3.89
N TYR A 34 -17.12 -12.72 -4.72
CA TYR A 34 -18.25 -13.66 -4.65
C TYR A 34 -17.92 -14.96 -3.88
N ASP A 35 -16.68 -15.16 -3.46
CA ASP A 35 -16.26 -16.25 -2.58
C ASP A 35 -16.15 -15.70 -1.14
N PRO A 36 -17.03 -16.08 -0.20
CA PRO A 36 -17.00 -15.56 1.16
C PRO A 36 -15.68 -15.81 1.89
N ARG A 37 -15.04 -16.95 1.64
CA ARG A 37 -13.78 -17.32 2.31
C ARG A 37 -12.62 -16.47 1.80
N LEU A 38 -12.54 -16.26 0.49
CA LEU A 38 -11.48 -15.46 -0.11
C LEU A 38 -11.68 -13.96 0.16
N SER A 39 -12.91 -13.46 0.03
CA SER A 39 -13.23 -12.05 0.34
C SER A 39 -12.95 -11.72 1.81
N GLU A 40 -13.31 -12.58 2.76
CA GLU A 40 -12.96 -12.40 4.18
C GLU A 40 -11.44 -12.35 4.37
N LYS A 41 -10.69 -13.23 3.71
CA LYS A 41 -9.23 -13.25 3.84
C LYS A 41 -8.58 -11.96 3.34
N ILE A 42 -9.04 -11.43 2.21
CA ILE A 42 -8.56 -10.16 1.65
C ILE A 42 -8.92 -9.01 2.60
N LEU A 43 -10.16 -8.96 3.11
CA LEU A 43 -10.59 -7.94 4.08
C LEU A 43 -9.74 -7.94 5.35
N GLN A 44 -9.43 -9.13 5.90
CA GLN A 44 -8.55 -9.25 7.06
C GLN A 44 -7.16 -8.66 6.80
N ILE A 45 -6.57 -8.92 5.63
CA ILE A 45 -5.28 -8.35 5.21
C ILE A 45 -5.38 -6.82 5.11
N MET A 46 -6.44 -6.31 4.47
CA MET A 46 -6.68 -4.86 4.35
C MET A 46 -6.82 -4.19 5.71
N HIS A 47 -7.59 -4.79 6.63
CA HIS A 47 -7.77 -4.26 7.99
C HIS A 47 -6.46 -4.26 8.79
N GLN A 48 -5.63 -5.29 8.65
CA GLN A 48 -4.33 -5.34 9.30
C GLN A 48 -3.40 -4.23 8.79
N HIS A 49 -3.29 -4.06 7.46
CA HIS A 49 -2.50 -2.98 6.88
C HIS A 49 -3.02 -1.60 7.29
N ARG A 50 -4.34 -1.40 7.29
CA ARG A 50 -4.98 -0.15 7.73
C ARG A 50 -4.63 0.18 9.16
N LYS A 51 -4.77 -0.78 10.08
CA LYS A 51 -4.45 -0.57 11.51
C LYS A 51 -3.01 -0.11 11.69
N ILE A 52 -2.06 -0.85 11.11
CA ILE A 52 -0.63 -0.54 11.22
C ILE A 52 -0.33 0.87 10.72
N LEU A 53 -0.81 1.22 9.53
CA LEU A 53 -0.49 2.51 8.92
C LEU A 53 -1.19 3.68 9.60
N LEU A 54 -2.46 3.54 9.97
CA LEU A 54 -3.17 4.60 10.69
C LEU A 54 -2.54 4.89 12.04
N ASP A 55 -2.12 3.86 12.79
CA ASP A 55 -1.46 4.08 14.08
C ASP A 55 -0.14 4.85 13.90
N ILE A 56 0.64 4.52 12.86
CA ILE A 56 1.88 5.25 12.52
C ILE A 56 1.58 6.69 12.07
N MET A 57 0.57 6.90 11.23
CA MET A 57 0.23 8.22 10.69
C MET A 57 -0.36 9.14 11.75
N LYS A 58 -1.22 8.64 12.65
CA LYS A 58 -1.74 9.40 13.79
C LYS A 58 -0.60 9.88 14.69
N ASN A 59 0.35 9.00 14.99
CA ASN A 59 1.53 9.37 15.77
C ASN A 59 2.42 10.39 15.04
N ALA A 60 2.54 10.30 13.72
CA ALA A 60 3.27 11.27 12.91
C ALA A 60 2.58 12.65 12.91
N GLN A 61 1.25 12.71 12.81
CA GLN A 61 0.48 13.95 12.94
C GLN A 61 0.64 14.56 14.33
N GLN A 62 0.60 13.77 15.41
CA GLN A 62 0.82 14.28 16.77
C GLN A 62 2.20 14.96 16.93
N GLN A 63 3.19 14.53 16.15
CA GLN A 63 4.56 15.05 16.17
C GLN A 63 4.85 16.12 15.10
N ASP A 64 3.83 16.64 14.40
CA ASP A 64 4.01 17.65 13.34
C ASP A 64 4.90 17.15 12.17
N LEU A 65 5.03 15.83 11.99
CA LEU A 65 5.89 15.25 10.95
C LEU A 65 5.19 15.12 9.60
N ILE A 66 3.86 15.05 9.60
CA ILE A 66 3.02 15.03 8.40
C ILE A 66 1.86 16.02 8.60
N ARG A 67 1.24 16.44 7.49
CA ARG A 67 0.13 17.37 7.42
C ARG A 67 -0.99 17.02 8.39
N LYS A 68 -1.39 18.01 9.20
CA LYS A 68 -2.52 17.91 10.14
C LYS A 68 -3.80 18.57 9.63
N ASP A 69 -3.69 19.34 8.55
CA ASP A 69 -4.80 19.94 7.83
C ASP A 69 -5.64 18.91 7.05
N ILE A 70 -5.20 17.65 7.01
CA ILE A 70 -5.87 16.54 6.33
C ILE A 70 -6.17 15.42 7.32
N GLU A 71 -7.40 14.93 7.28
CA GLU A 71 -7.82 13.74 8.04
C GLU A 71 -6.90 12.55 7.77
N VAL A 72 -6.50 11.85 8.84
CA VAL A 72 -5.53 10.75 8.76
C VAL A 72 -6.01 9.61 7.86
N ASP A 73 -7.32 9.38 7.83
CA ASP A 73 -7.93 8.40 6.94
C ASP A 73 -7.77 8.79 5.47
N HIS A 74 -7.87 10.07 5.11
CA HIS A 74 -7.63 10.51 3.75
C HIS A 74 -6.15 10.39 3.36
N LEU A 75 -5.23 10.71 4.28
CA LEU A 75 -3.79 10.47 4.06
C LEU A 75 -3.49 8.98 3.84
N PHE A 76 -4.11 8.10 4.63
CA PHE A 76 -4.01 6.66 4.44
C PHE A 76 -4.49 6.23 3.04
N HIS A 77 -5.64 6.71 2.58
CA HIS A 77 -6.17 6.38 1.25
C HIS A 77 -5.25 6.88 0.12
N LEU A 78 -4.70 8.10 0.23
CA LEU A 78 -3.74 8.61 -0.76
C LEU A 78 -2.50 7.73 -0.84
N VAL A 79 -1.96 7.36 0.31
CA VAL A 79 -0.75 6.54 0.44
C VAL A 79 -0.99 5.13 -0.11
N ILE A 80 -1.99 4.39 0.39
CA ILE A 80 -2.26 3.02 -0.04
C ILE A 80 -2.85 2.97 -1.46
N GLY A 81 -3.72 3.91 -1.84
CA GLY A 81 -4.32 3.94 -3.16
C GLY A 81 -3.30 4.10 -4.27
N SER A 82 -2.32 4.99 -4.09
CA SER A 82 -1.21 5.17 -5.04
C SER A 82 -0.39 3.88 -5.22
N MET A 83 -0.12 3.18 -4.11
CA MET A 83 0.58 1.91 -4.13
C MET A 83 -0.20 0.82 -4.86
N ARG A 84 -1.50 0.67 -4.57
CA ARG A 84 -2.34 -0.35 -5.19
C ARG A 84 -2.39 -0.18 -6.70
N LEU A 85 -2.59 1.04 -7.18
CA LEU A 85 -2.58 1.34 -8.61
C LEU A 85 -1.23 1.00 -9.27
N MET A 86 -0.10 1.22 -8.58
CA MET A 86 1.23 0.83 -9.09
C MET A 86 1.33 -0.68 -9.28
N VAL A 87 0.83 -1.46 -8.32
CA VAL A 87 0.84 -2.93 -8.37
C VAL A 87 -0.11 -3.45 -9.45
N ASP A 88 -1.31 -2.88 -9.56
CA ASP A 88 -2.26 -3.26 -10.61
C ASP A 88 -1.67 -3.02 -12.01
N ARG A 89 -1.06 -1.85 -12.23
CA ARG A 89 -0.37 -1.54 -13.50
C ARG A 89 0.73 -2.53 -13.80
N TRP A 90 1.49 -2.96 -12.79
CA TRP A 90 2.55 -3.93 -12.95
C TRP A 90 2.03 -5.32 -13.28
N CYS A 91 0.97 -5.77 -12.61
CA CYS A 91 0.32 -7.05 -12.90
C CYS A 91 -0.29 -7.06 -14.31
N PHE A 92 -1.00 -5.99 -14.71
CA PHE A 92 -1.59 -5.88 -16.04
C PHE A 92 -0.57 -5.73 -17.16
N SER A 93 0.60 -5.17 -16.88
CA SER A 93 1.68 -5.08 -17.86
C SER A 93 2.47 -6.38 -18.01
N ASN A 94 2.01 -7.48 -17.42
CA ASN A 94 2.72 -8.75 -17.33
C ASN A 94 4.13 -8.59 -16.73
N PHE A 95 4.20 -7.84 -15.62
CA PHE A 95 5.41 -7.57 -14.85
C PHE A 95 6.53 -6.87 -15.65
N SER A 96 6.18 -6.00 -16.60
CA SER A 96 7.12 -5.41 -17.57
C SER A 96 8.12 -4.40 -17.02
N PHE A 97 8.10 -4.11 -15.72
CA PHE A 97 9.03 -3.18 -15.08
C PHE A 97 9.39 -3.63 -13.66
N ASP A 98 10.45 -3.06 -13.10
CA ASP A 98 10.85 -3.30 -11.71
C ASP A 98 9.90 -2.52 -10.77
N ILE A 99 8.93 -3.24 -10.17
CA ILE A 99 7.97 -2.70 -9.21
C ILE A 99 8.65 -2.09 -7.97
N TYR A 100 9.78 -2.62 -7.54
CA TYR A 100 10.50 -2.07 -6.38
C TYR A 100 11.08 -0.70 -6.71
N THR A 101 11.78 -0.60 -7.84
CA THR A 101 12.37 0.67 -8.29
C THR A 101 11.29 1.73 -8.54
N GLU A 102 10.25 1.41 -9.32
CA GLU A 102 9.16 2.35 -9.62
C GLU A 102 8.31 2.67 -8.39
N GLY A 103 8.03 1.68 -7.55
CA GLY A 103 7.31 1.85 -6.30
C GLY A 103 8.04 2.78 -5.32
N MET A 104 9.36 2.65 -5.20
CA MET A 104 10.15 3.53 -4.34
C MET A 104 10.28 4.95 -4.92
N LYS A 105 10.26 5.13 -6.24
CA LYS A 105 10.12 6.46 -6.86
C LYS A 105 8.78 7.09 -6.51
N LEU A 106 7.68 6.33 -6.62
CA LEU A 106 6.35 6.79 -6.23
C LEU A 106 6.30 7.18 -4.74
N TRP A 107 6.87 6.37 -3.85
CA TRP A 107 6.96 6.68 -2.42
C TRP A 107 7.64 8.03 -2.16
N LYS A 108 8.73 8.35 -2.86
CA LYS A 108 9.39 9.66 -2.72
C LYS A 108 8.48 10.83 -3.07
N SER A 109 7.56 10.66 -4.02
CA SER A 109 6.56 11.68 -4.37
C SER A 109 5.46 11.76 -3.32
N VAL A 110 4.93 10.61 -2.88
CA VAL A 110 3.90 10.53 -1.82
C VAL A 110 4.40 11.14 -0.51
N LYS A 111 5.66 10.88 -0.14
CA LYS A 111 6.31 11.43 1.06
C LYS A 111 6.37 12.96 1.09
N LYS A 112 6.30 13.65 -0.06
CA LYS A 112 6.25 15.12 -0.12
C LYS A 112 4.84 15.68 0.13
N ILE A 113 3.83 14.84 -0.03
CA ILE A 113 2.41 15.18 0.11
C ILE A 113 1.92 14.80 1.52
N LEU A 114 2.60 13.88 2.19
CA LEU A 114 2.45 13.64 3.62
C LEU A 114 3.03 14.80 4.40
#